data_AF-A0A2V7ZY87-F1
#
_entry.id   AF-A0A2V7ZY87-F1
#
_cell.length_a   1.000
_cell.length_b   1.000
_cell.length_c   1.000
_cell.angle_alpha   90.00
_cell.angle_beta   90.00
_cell.angle_gamma   90.00
#
_symmetry.space_group_name_H-M   'P 1'
#
loop_
_entity.id
_entity.type
_entity.pdbx_description
1 polymer ?
#
loop_
_entity_poly.entity_id
_entity_poly.type
_entity_poly.pdbx_seq_one_letter_code
_entity_poly.pdbx_strand_id
1 'polypeptide(L)' 'MIWFFDKDGEKLRYEISRYRGGRYRVVITRPDGTESVEEVDEPTELIERSVQIMNSLRGDGWRVA' A
#
# COMPACT_ATOMS: atom_id res chain seq x y z
N MET A 1 8.32 -4.09 -2.90
CA MET A 1 7.76 -4.96 -1.85
C MET A 1 6.27 -5.05 -2.05
N ILE A 2 5.67 -6.19 -1.78
CA ILE A 2 4.24 -6.44 -1.96
C ILE A 2 3.70 -7.16 -0.73
N TRP A 3 2.50 -6.76 -0.30
CA TRP A 3 1.73 -7.38 0.77
C TRP A 3 0.31 -7.63 0.30
N PHE A 4 -0.27 -8.71 0.81
CA PHE A 4 -1.68 -9.00 0.64
C PHE A 4 -2.38 -8.89 1.98
N PHE A 5 -3.57 -8.33 1.93
CA PHE A 5 -4.45 -8.20 3.08
C PHE A 5 -5.74 -8.95 2.82
N ASP A 6 -6.28 -9.55 3.87
CA ASP A 6 -7.59 -10.17 3.89
C ASP A 6 -8.52 -9.43 4.85
N LYS A 7 -9.78 -9.31 4.45
CA LYS A 7 -10.89 -8.89 5.29
C LYS A 7 -12.14 -9.59 4.81
N ASP A 8 -12.70 -10.46 5.64
CA ASP A 8 -13.95 -11.19 5.35
C ASP A 8 -13.94 -11.93 3.99
N GLY A 9 -12.78 -12.46 3.59
CA GLY A 9 -12.58 -13.16 2.31
C GLY A 9 -12.33 -12.25 1.10
N GLU A 10 -12.38 -10.92 1.28
CA GLU A 10 -11.91 -9.96 0.29
C GLU A 10 -10.39 -9.80 0.35
N LYS A 11 -9.78 -9.50 -0.79
CA LYS A 11 -8.33 -9.30 -0.89
C LYS A 11 -7.97 -7.89 -1.33
N LEU A 12 -7.02 -7.30 -0.63
CA LEU A 12 -6.38 -6.03 -0.99
C LEU A 12 -4.89 -6.27 -1.23
N ARG A 13 -4.36 -5.68 -2.30
CA ARG A 13 -2.92 -5.70 -2.61
C ARG A 13 -2.33 -4.34 -2.28
N TYR A 14 -1.26 -4.35 -1.50
CA TYR A 14 -0.43 -3.18 -1.21
C TYR A 14 0.96 -3.40 -1.79
N GLU A 15 1.41 -2.50 -2.66
CA GLU A 15 2.71 -2.60 -3.32
C GLU A 15 3.50 -1.30 -3.22
N ILE A 16 4.79 -1.44 -2.99
CA ILE A 16 5.79 -0.40 -3.14
C ILE A 16 6.79 -0.84 -4.21
N SER A 17 6.99 -0.04 -5.25
CA SER A 17 7.99 -0.30 -6.29
C SER A 17 8.89 0.92 -6.53
N ARG A 18 10.08 0.68 -7.09
CA ARG A 18 10.95 1.77 -7.57
C ARG A 18 10.33 2.37 -8.82
N TYR A 19 10.36 3.69 -8.90
CA TYR A 19 9.86 4.48 -10.01
C TYR A 19 10.95 5.38 -10.60
N ARG A 20 10.65 6.04 -11.72
CA ARG A 20 11.63 6.84 -12.48
C ARG A 20 12.25 7.94 -11.62
N GLY A 21 13.56 8.14 -11.79
CA GLY A 21 14.30 9.19 -11.11
C GLY A 21 14.62 8.88 -9.65
N GLY A 22 14.61 7.60 -9.24
CA GLY A 22 14.92 7.19 -7.86
C GLY A 22 13.72 7.23 -6.91
N ARG A 23 12.61 7.82 -7.36
CA ARG A 23 11.33 7.89 -6.67
C ARG A 23 10.72 6.51 -6.43
N TYR A 24 9.65 6.50 -5.66
CA TYR A 24 8.89 5.31 -5.31
C TYR A 24 7.45 5.46 -5.78
N ARG A 25 6.82 4.33 -6.06
CA ARG A 25 5.39 4.26 -6.31
C ARG A 25 4.76 3.35 -5.29
N VAL A 26 3.70 3.84 -4.65
CA VAL A 26 2.84 3.11 -3.74
C VAL A 26 1.53 2.83 -4.46
N VAL A 27 1.13 1.57 -4.51
CA VAL A 27 -0.10 1.13 -5.17
C VAL A 27 -0.94 0.34 -4.17
N ILE A 28 -2.22 0.71 -4.06
CA ILE A 28 -3.23 -0.06 -3.34
C ILE A 28 -4.30 -0.48 -4.34
N THR A 29 -4.41 -1.79 -4.60
CA THR A 29 -5.48 -2.36 -5.41
C THR A 29 -6.55 -2.93 -4.48
N ARG A 30 -7.76 -2.39 -4.55
CA ARG A 30 -8.93 -2.81 -3.77
C ARG A 30 -9.59 -4.07 -4.37
N PRO A 31 -10.49 -4.75 -3.63
CA PRO A 31 -11.16 -5.96 -4.10
C PRO A 31 -11.97 -5.77 -5.40
N ASP A 32 -12.50 -4.57 -5.61
CA ASP A 32 -13.23 -4.16 -6.82
C ASP A 32 -12.31 -3.91 -8.03
N GLY A 33 -10.99 -4.02 -7.85
CA GLY A 33 -9.98 -3.73 -8.85
C GLY A 33 -9.59 -2.25 -8.94
N THR A 34 -10.19 -1.36 -8.14
CA THR A 34 -9.81 0.05 -8.12
C THR A 34 -8.41 0.21 -7.57
N GLU A 35 -7.58 0.96 -8.30
CA GLU A 35 -6.21 1.27 -7.88
C GLU A 35 -6.09 2.71 -7.37
N SER A 36 -5.46 2.86 -6.21
CA SER A 36 -4.94 4.14 -5.74
C SER A 36 -3.43 4.13 -5.87
N VAL A 37 -2.89 5.11 -6.58
CA VAL A 37 -1.46 5.22 -6.88
C VAL A 37 -0.94 6.53 -6.32
N GLU A 38 0.16 6.45 -5.57
CA GLU A 38 0.87 7.59 -4.99
C GLU A 38 2.34 7.51 -5.37
N GLU A 39 2.94 8.64 -5.78
CA GLU A 39 4.38 8.75 -6.03
C GLU A 39 5.02 9.44 -4.84
N VAL A 40 6.13 8.88 -4.34
CA VAL A 40 6.84 9.39 -3.16
C VAL A 40 8.32 9.56 -3.52
N ASP A 41 8.87 10.72 -3.22
CA ASP A 41 10.21 11.08 -3.70
C ASP A 41 11.29 10.61 -2.73
N GLU A 42 11.07 10.84 -1.43
CA GLU A 42 12.08 10.63 -0.40
C GLU A 42 11.89 9.28 0.34
N PRO A 43 12.99 8.54 0.62
CA PRO A 43 12.89 7.27 1.35
C PRO A 43 12.28 7.40 2.76
N THR A 44 12.53 8.51 3.45
CA THR A 44 11.99 8.76 4.79
C THR A 44 10.47 8.98 4.73
N GLU A 45 10.01 9.77 3.77
CA GLU A 45 8.58 9.99 3.51
C GLU A 45 7.87 8.67 3.16
N LEU A 46 8.52 7.81 2.37
CA LEU A 46 7.99 6.49 2.04
C LEU A 46 7.77 5.63 3.29
N ILE A 47 8.69 5.67 4.26
CA ILE A 47 8.58 4.91 5.51
C ILE A 47 7.39 5.44 6.33
N GLU A 48 7.30 6.76 6.52
CA GLU A 48 6.20 7.39 7.25
C GLU A 48 4.85 7.07 6.60
N ARG A 49 4.79 7.19 5.27
CA ARG A 49 3.58 6.89 4.49
C ARG A 49 3.18 5.42 4.59
N SER A 50 4.16 4.52 4.53
CA SER A 50 3.92 3.08 4.72
C SER A 50 3.33 2.78 6.09
N VAL A 51 3.85 3.40 7.16
CA VAL A 51 3.31 3.21 8.52
C VAL A 51 1.86 3.71 8.61
N GLN A 52 1.56 4.87 8.05
CA GLN A 52 0.20 5.42 8.02
C GLN A 52 -0.78 4.48 7.30
N ILE A 53 -0.41 4.00 6.12
CA ILE A 53 -1.25 3.08 5.32
C ILE A 53 -1.48 1.77 6.10
N MET A 54 -0.42 1.17 6.63
CA MET A 54 -0.52 -0.08 7.40
C MET A 54 -1.43 0.08 8.62
N ASN A 55 -1.34 1.21 9.33
CA ASN A 55 -2.21 1.50 10.47
C ASN A 55 -3.66 1.75 10.05
N SER A 56 -3.89 2.47 8.96
CA SER A 56 -5.24 2.68 8.40
C SER A 56 -5.88 1.36 8.01
N LEU A 57 -5.18 0.52 7.25
CA LEU A 57 -5.68 -0.79 6.82
C LEU A 57 -6.05 -1.66 8.02
N ARG A 58 -5.19 -1.71 9.05
CA ARG A 58 -5.49 -2.42 10.30
C ARG A 58 -6.70 -1.86 11.03
N GLY A 59 -6.82 -0.52 11.09
CA GLY A 59 -7.97 0.17 11.68
C GLY A 59 -9.28 -0.15 10.95
N ASP A 60 -9.21 -0.32 9.64
CA ASP A 60 -10.34 -0.70 8.77
C ASP A 60 -10.66 -2.20 8.82
N GLY A 61 -9.94 -2.98 9.64
CA GLY A 61 -10.15 -4.42 9.86
C GLY A 61 -9.36 -5.34 8.92
N TRP A 62 -8.54 -4.79 8.02
CA TRP A 62 -7.67 -5.58 7.15
C TRP A 62 -6.53 -6.22 7.94
N ARG A 63 -6.23 -7.47 7.62
CA ARG A 63 -5.17 -8.25 8.24
C ARG A 63 -4.19 -8.72 7.18
N VAL A 64 -2.90 -8.74 7.52
CA VAL A 64 -1.89 -9.34 6.63
C VAL A 64 -2.23 -10.81 6.47
N ALA A 65 -2.36 -11.25 5.21
CA ALA A 65 -2.70 -12.61 4.80
C ALA A 65 -1.46 -13.52 4.68
#